data_AF-A0AAU9Y4M0-F1
#
_entry.id   AF-A0AAU9Y4M0-F1
#
_cell.length_a   1.000
_cell.length_b   1.000
_cell.length_c   1.000
_cell.angle_alpha   90.00
_cell.angle_beta   90.00
_cell.angle_gamma   90.00
#
_symmetry.space_group_name_H-M   'P 1'
#
loop_
_entity.id
_entity.type
_entity.pdbx_description
1 polymer ?
#
loop_
_entity_poly.entity_id
_entity_poly.type
_entity_poly.pdbx_seq_one_letter_code
_entity_poly.pdbx_strand_id
1 'polypeptide(L)'
;MQYWRGPKQTTREAPQDHSDPGIGLPKCRPGPGRKLDLEKEFFSTIMKLKLDLINEDLAFRFMVSSTTASSVFITWIKLMSKELSVLIIWPSKQQVKNTLPACFKKLYPKVRCIIDCFKCFTETPCGLNLVAAFWSEYKHHHTYCGFLNIIEQYDEVMADRGFKIKEDLMMSMAKYCIPPTCTASMQMLPSDVRKTSNIANVRIYVEQAIGRVKGFIF
;
A
#
# COMPACT_ATOMS: atom_id res chain seq x y z
N MET A 1 23.73 -10.78 -35.46
CA MET A 1 22.51 -10.47 -36.22
C MET A 1 22.53 -8.99 -36.59
N GLN A 2 22.72 -8.67 -37.86
CA GLN A 2 22.70 -7.30 -38.37
C GLN A 2 21.27 -6.96 -38.82
N TYR A 3 20.71 -5.87 -38.30
CA TYR A 3 19.44 -5.34 -38.78
C TYR A 3 19.67 -4.34 -39.92
N TRP A 4 18.74 -4.36 -40.88
CA TRP A 4 18.75 -3.57 -42.10
C TRP A 4 18.49 -2.07 -41.81
N ARG A 5 19.26 -1.15 -42.41
CA ARG A 5 18.99 0.29 -42.46
C ARG A 5 18.65 0.71 -43.89
N GLY A 6 17.37 0.90 -44.19
CA GLY A 6 16.92 1.42 -45.49
C GLY A 6 17.24 2.91 -45.67
N PRO A 7 17.37 3.43 -46.91
CA PRO A 7 17.70 4.82 -47.16
C PRO A 7 16.44 5.65 -47.49
N LYS A 8 16.23 6.73 -46.73
CA LYS A 8 16.01 8.13 -47.16
C LYS A 8 15.22 8.90 -46.10
N GLN A 9 15.84 9.98 -45.65
CA GLN A 9 15.28 10.99 -44.76
C GLN A 9 14.00 11.57 -45.37
N THR A 10 12.87 11.46 -44.67
CA THR A 10 11.80 12.43 -44.85
C THR A 10 12.22 13.71 -44.15
N THR A 11 12.63 14.71 -44.93
CA THR A 11 12.80 16.07 -44.45
C THR A 11 11.46 16.51 -43.88
N ARG A 12 11.35 16.64 -42.55
CA ARG A 12 10.21 17.33 -41.95
C ARG A 12 10.32 18.79 -42.40
N GLU A 13 9.42 19.23 -43.27
CA GLU A 13 9.28 20.65 -43.54
C GLU A 13 8.94 21.36 -42.22
N ALA A 14 9.75 22.34 -41.86
CA ALA A 14 9.49 23.20 -40.73
C ALA A 14 8.23 24.04 -41.04
N PRO A 15 7.32 24.28 -40.08
CA PRO A 15 6.17 25.13 -40.31
C PRO A 15 6.63 26.54 -40.68
N GLN A 16 6.12 27.09 -41.79
CA GLN A 16 6.35 28.48 -42.15
C GLN A 16 5.66 29.40 -41.14
N ASP A 17 6.45 30.29 -40.54
CA ASP A 17 6.02 31.27 -39.54
C ASP A 17 5.51 32.51 -40.28
N HIS A 18 4.20 32.67 -40.38
CA HIS A 18 3.58 33.95 -40.74
C HIS A 18 3.37 34.73 -39.45
N SER A 19 4.38 35.51 -39.07
CA SER A 19 4.39 36.35 -37.89
C SER A 19 3.49 37.59 -38.08
N ASP A 20 2.49 37.71 -37.23
CA ASP A 20 1.81 38.97 -36.91
C ASP A 20 2.42 39.48 -35.58
N PRO A 21 3.01 40.69 -35.50
CA PRO A 21 3.75 41.12 -34.33
C PRO A 21 2.81 41.67 -33.25
N GLY A 22 2.24 40.75 -32.46
CA GLY A 22 1.47 41.06 -31.26
C GLY A 22 1.89 40.17 -30.10
N ILE A 23 2.37 40.79 -29.02
CA ILE A 23 2.86 40.18 -27.77
C ILE A 23 2.04 38.93 -27.37
N GLY A 24 2.63 37.75 -27.48
CA GLY A 24 2.00 36.49 -27.13
C GLY A 24 2.97 35.56 -26.43
N LEU A 25 2.77 35.33 -25.13
CA LEU A 25 3.40 34.22 -24.41
C LEU A 25 3.20 32.92 -25.19
N PRO A 26 4.18 31.99 -25.21
CA PRO A 26 4.06 30.74 -25.92
C PRO A 26 2.85 29.96 -25.39
N LYS A 27 1.77 29.88 -26.18
CA LYS A 27 0.63 29.04 -25.88
C LYS A 27 1.09 27.59 -25.90
N CYS A 28 1.21 26.95 -24.74
CA CYS A 28 1.26 25.49 -24.67
C CYS A 28 0.06 24.95 -25.45
N ARG A 29 0.30 24.14 -26.48
CA ARG A 29 -0.78 23.47 -27.21
C ARG A 29 -1.55 22.64 -26.17
N PRO A 30 -2.87 22.85 -25.99
CA PRO A 30 -3.64 22.08 -25.04
C PRO A 30 -3.53 20.60 -25.42
N GLY A 31 -3.27 19.76 -24.42
CA GLY A 31 -3.23 18.31 -24.63
C GLY A 31 -4.57 17.79 -25.16
N PRO A 32 -4.62 16.52 -25.62
CA PRO A 32 -5.87 15.90 -26.04
C PRO A 32 -6.97 16.09 -24.99
N GLY A 33 -8.18 16.42 -25.45
CA GLY A 33 -9.35 16.56 -24.57
C GLY A 33 -9.64 15.27 -23.80
N ARG A 34 -10.23 15.41 -22.61
CA ARG A 34 -10.66 14.26 -21.81
C ARG A 34 -11.74 13.49 -22.57
N LYS A 35 -11.62 12.15 -22.56
CA LYS A 35 -12.62 11.25 -23.16
C LYS A 35 -13.75 10.88 -22.20
N LEU A 36 -13.53 11.06 -20.90
CA LEU A 36 -14.47 10.77 -19.83
C LEU A 36 -14.64 12.00 -18.94
N ASP A 37 -15.85 12.15 -18.41
CA ASP A 37 -16.13 13.14 -17.37
C ASP A 37 -15.47 12.71 -16.05
N LEU A 38 -15.13 13.69 -15.20
CA LEU A 38 -14.45 13.43 -13.93
C LEU A 38 -15.22 12.45 -13.04
N GLU A 39 -16.56 12.54 -13.02
CA GLU A 39 -17.41 11.61 -12.27
C GLU A 39 -17.27 10.17 -12.76
N LYS A 40 -17.25 9.96 -14.08
CA LYS A 40 -17.09 8.64 -14.70
C LYS A 40 -15.70 8.08 -14.47
N GLU A 41 -14.67 8.92 -14.53
CA GLU A 41 -13.29 8.52 -14.22
C GLU A 41 -13.15 8.09 -12.75
N PHE A 42 -13.73 8.85 -11.82
CA PHE A 42 -13.74 8.52 -10.40
C PHE A 42 -14.51 7.22 -10.14
N PHE A 43 -15.70 7.09 -10.70
CA PHE A 43 -16.53 5.89 -10.58
C PHE A 43 -15.81 4.65 -11.14
N SER A 44 -15.20 4.75 -12.33
CA SER A 44 -14.38 3.67 -12.90
C SER A 44 -13.24 3.26 -11.97
N THR A 45 -12.63 4.21 -11.29
CA THR A 45 -11.53 3.95 -10.35
C THR A 45 -12.02 3.23 -9.10
N ILE A 46 -13.15 3.68 -8.51
CA ILE A 46 -13.76 2.98 -7.37
C ILE A 46 -14.23 1.59 -7.75
N MET A 47 -14.85 1.41 -8.93
CA MET A 47 -15.26 0.10 -9.43
C MET A 47 -14.07 -0.86 -9.47
N LYS A 48 -12.94 -0.39 -10.04
CA LYS A 48 -11.72 -1.19 -10.07
C LYS A 48 -11.23 -1.56 -8.67
N LEU A 49 -11.18 -0.60 -7.75
CA LEU A 49 -10.73 -0.86 -6.37
C LEU A 49 -11.66 -1.79 -5.57
N LYS A 50 -12.97 -1.69 -5.79
CA LYS A 50 -13.97 -2.44 -5.02
C LYS A 50 -14.23 -3.83 -5.56
N LEU A 51 -14.13 -4.01 -6.88
CA LEU A 51 -14.51 -5.24 -7.59
C LEU A 51 -13.31 -5.94 -8.26
N ASP A 52 -12.12 -5.34 -8.23
CA ASP A 52 -10.90 -5.86 -8.83
C ASP A 52 -11.04 -6.17 -10.34
N LEU A 53 -11.69 -5.24 -11.07
CA LEU A 53 -11.94 -5.41 -12.50
C LEU A 53 -10.67 -5.19 -13.34
N ILE A 54 -10.46 -6.06 -14.33
CA ILE A 54 -9.41 -5.89 -15.33
C ILE A 54 -9.66 -4.66 -16.21
N ASN A 55 -8.60 -4.10 -16.80
CA ASN A 55 -8.68 -2.87 -17.60
C ASN A 55 -9.57 -3.04 -18.83
N GLU A 56 -9.63 -4.24 -19.40
CA GLU A 56 -10.41 -4.58 -20.58
C GLU A 56 -11.92 -4.49 -20.30
N ASP A 57 -12.36 -4.93 -19.12
CA ASP A 57 -13.77 -4.83 -18.71
C ASP A 57 -14.18 -3.38 -18.48
N LEU A 58 -13.32 -2.59 -17.83
CA LEU A 58 -13.56 -1.15 -17.64
C LEU A 58 -13.56 -0.41 -18.98
N ALA A 59 -12.62 -0.73 -19.88
CA ALA A 59 -12.56 -0.16 -21.22
C ALA A 59 -13.87 -0.41 -21.98
N PHE A 60 -14.39 -1.64 -21.91
CA PHE A 60 -15.68 -1.99 -22.50
C PHE A 60 -16.84 -1.21 -21.87
N ARG A 61 -16.95 -1.18 -20.53
CA ARG A 61 -18.06 -0.49 -19.83
C ARG A 61 -18.10 1.01 -20.08
N PHE A 62 -16.95 1.66 -20.14
CA PHE A 62 -16.84 3.12 -20.29
C PHE A 62 -16.59 3.55 -21.74
N MET A 63 -16.61 2.61 -22.70
CA MET A 63 -16.40 2.86 -24.14
C MET A 63 -15.09 3.63 -24.43
N VAL A 64 -14.02 3.22 -23.75
CA VAL A 64 -12.66 3.77 -23.93
C VAL A 64 -11.68 2.66 -24.30
N SER A 65 -10.45 3.00 -24.67
CA SER A 65 -9.41 1.98 -24.86
C SER A 65 -8.88 1.48 -23.52
N SER A 66 -8.35 0.24 -23.47
CA SER A 66 -7.68 -0.32 -22.27
C SER A 66 -6.54 0.61 -21.78
N THR A 67 -5.82 1.26 -22.71
CA THR A 67 -4.81 2.26 -22.38
C THR A 67 -5.39 3.49 -21.68
N THR A 68 -6.55 4.00 -22.13
CA THR A 68 -7.23 5.11 -21.47
C THR A 68 -7.74 4.71 -20.09
N ALA A 69 -8.35 3.53 -19.94
CA ALA A 69 -8.79 3.02 -18.64
C ALA A 69 -7.62 2.91 -17.64
N SER A 70 -6.49 2.35 -18.08
CA SER A 70 -5.25 2.26 -17.28
C SER A 70 -4.71 3.64 -16.89
N SER A 71 -4.66 4.58 -17.83
CA SER A 71 -4.16 5.95 -17.56
C SER A 71 -5.04 6.70 -16.57
N VAL A 72 -6.37 6.57 -16.71
CA VAL A 72 -7.36 7.15 -15.79
C VAL A 72 -7.15 6.56 -14.40
N PHE A 73 -7.09 5.23 -14.28
CA PHE A 73 -6.88 4.56 -13.00
C PHE A 73 -5.59 5.02 -12.31
N ILE A 74 -4.46 5.05 -13.02
CA ILE A 74 -3.17 5.49 -12.44
C ILE A 74 -3.23 6.94 -11.97
N THR A 75 -3.86 7.82 -12.76
CA THR A 75 -3.99 9.24 -12.41
C THR A 75 -4.81 9.42 -11.15
N TRP A 76 -5.97 8.76 -11.07
CA TRP A 76 -6.86 8.86 -9.92
C TRP A 76 -6.30 8.17 -8.68
N ILE A 77 -5.59 7.06 -8.81
CA ILE A 77 -4.90 6.42 -7.66
C ILE A 77 -3.85 7.35 -7.06
N LYS A 78 -3.06 8.04 -7.90
CA LYS A 78 -2.08 9.03 -7.41
C LYS A 78 -2.76 10.21 -6.72
N LEU A 79 -3.86 10.71 -7.30
CA LEU A 79 -4.64 11.80 -6.71
C LEU A 79 -5.25 11.38 -5.37
N MET A 80 -5.98 10.26 -5.32
CA MET A 80 -6.57 9.74 -4.09
C MET A 80 -5.52 9.43 -3.03
N SER A 81 -4.36 8.88 -3.41
CA SER A 81 -3.27 8.66 -2.46
C SER A 81 -2.79 9.96 -1.80
N LYS A 82 -2.78 11.07 -2.54
CA LYS A 82 -2.44 12.39 -1.99
C LYS A 82 -3.55 12.92 -1.09
N GLU A 83 -4.80 12.91 -1.56
CA GLU A 83 -5.93 13.50 -0.84
C GLU A 83 -6.32 12.67 0.41
N LEU A 84 -6.25 11.35 0.34
CA LEU A 84 -6.58 10.45 1.46
C LEU A 84 -5.42 10.25 2.44
N SER A 85 -4.23 10.80 2.16
CA SER A 85 -3.07 10.68 3.05
C SER A 85 -3.35 11.21 4.46
N VAL A 86 -4.23 12.21 4.57
CA VAL A 86 -4.66 12.79 5.85
C VAL A 86 -5.46 11.83 6.74
N LEU A 87 -6.06 10.78 6.16
CA LEU A 87 -6.81 9.77 6.90
C LEU A 87 -5.88 8.73 7.55
N ILE A 88 -4.67 8.54 7.00
CA ILE A 88 -3.68 7.59 7.49
C ILE A 88 -2.65 8.34 8.32
N ILE A 89 -2.99 8.64 9.57
CA ILE A 89 -2.11 9.35 10.50
C ILE A 89 -1.20 8.33 11.19
N TRP A 90 0.12 8.45 10.97
CA TRP A 90 1.11 7.76 11.78
C TRP A 90 1.58 8.65 12.94
N PRO A 91 1.16 8.39 14.19
CA PRO A 91 1.50 9.26 15.32
C PRO A 91 2.99 9.18 15.65
N SER A 92 3.58 10.29 16.10
CA SER A 92 4.97 10.33 16.56
C SER A 92 5.20 9.43 17.78
N LYS A 93 6.47 9.05 18.02
CA LYS A 93 6.88 8.25 19.19
C LYS A 93 6.39 8.85 20.51
N GLN A 94 6.49 10.16 20.66
CA GLN A 94 6.07 10.85 21.88
C GLN A 94 4.55 10.82 22.06
N GLN A 95 3.78 11.04 20.98
CA GLN A 95 2.32 10.98 21.03
C GLN A 95 1.83 9.58 21.45
N VAL A 96 2.41 8.52 20.87
CA VAL A 96 2.08 7.15 21.27
C VAL A 96 2.43 6.90 22.73
N LYS A 97 3.63 7.30 23.18
CA LYS A 97 4.03 7.13 24.58
C LYS A 97 3.09 7.83 25.57
N ASN A 98 2.62 9.04 25.21
CA ASN A 98 1.71 9.83 26.03
C ASN A 98 0.30 9.19 26.11
N THR A 99 -0.20 8.69 24.97
CA THR A 99 -1.54 8.11 24.84
C THR A 99 -1.59 6.60 25.15
N LEU A 100 -0.44 5.97 25.40
CA LEU A 100 -0.34 4.53 25.61
C LEU A 100 -1.17 4.11 26.85
N PRO A 101 -2.10 3.15 26.72
CA PRO A 101 -2.91 2.69 27.85
C PRO A 101 -2.07 2.03 28.95
N ALA A 102 -2.53 2.12 30.20
CA ALA A 102 -1.80 1.59 31.36
C ALA A 102 -1.51 0.08 31.26
N CYS A 103 -2.40 -0.69 30.65
CA CYS A 103 -2.21 -2.14 30.42
C CYS A 103 -1.02 -2.45 29.51
N PHE A 104 -0.73 -1.57 28.54
CA PHE A 104 0.46 -1.68 27.68
C PHE A 104 1.71 -1.17 28.39
N LYS A 105 1.64 -0.08 29.14
CA LYS A 105 2.81 0.53 29.81
C LYS A 105 3.60 -0.45 30.70
N LYS A 106 2.91 -1.40 31.34
CA LYS A 106 3.54 -2.37 32.25
C LYS A 106 4.38 -3.43 31.54
N LEU A 107 3.92 -3.93 30.39
CA LEU A 107 4.49 -5.10 29.71
C LEU A 107 5.13 -4.76 28.36
N TYR A 108 4.67 -3.68 27.73
CA TYR A 108 4.99 -3.27 26.37
C TYR A 108 5.15 -1.74 26.26
N PRO A 109 6.04 -1.11 27.05
CA PRO A 109 6.17 0.35 27.12
C PRO A 109 6.70 1.01 25.83
N LYS A 110 7.26 0.20 24.92
CA LYS A 110 7.85 0.66 23.66
C LYS A 110 6.99 0.33 22.45
N VAL A 111 5.78 -0.22 22.63
CA VAL A 111 4.94 -0.59 21.50
C VAL A 111 4.61 0.64 20.66
N ARG A 112 4.78 0.51 19.34
CA ARG A 112 4.52 1.58 18.37
C ARG A 112 3.32 1.30 17.50
N CYS A 113 3.18 0.06 17.07
CA CYS A 113 2.04 -0.39 16.29
C CYS A 113 1.68 -1.84 16.62
N ILE A 114 0.43 -2.16 16.34
CA ILE A 114 -0.11 -3.51 16.45
C ILE A 114 -0.62 -3.85 15.07
N ILE A 115 -0.03 -4.86 14.46
CA ILE A 115 -0.38 -5.27 13.12
C ILE A 115 -1.43 -6.37 13.22
N ASP A 116 -2.66 -6.00 12.88
CA ASP A 116 -3.74 -6.95 12.62
C ASP A 116 -3.98 -7.02 11.11
N CYS A 117 -3.93 -8.25 10.59
CA CYS A 117 -4.26 -8.73 9.24
C CYS A 117 -3.94 -7.92 7.95
N PHE A 118 -3.18 -6.81 7.98
CA PHE A 118 -2.81 -6.06 6.76
C PHE A 118 -1.67 -6.72 5.94
N LYS A 119 -1.93 -7.91 5.39
CA LYS A 119 -1.15 -8.49 4.27
C LYS A 119 -2.06 -8.55 3.05
N CYS A 120 -1.87 -7.63 2.11
CA CYS A 120 -2.55 -7.69 0.82
C CYS A 120 -1.81 -8.70 -0.06
N PHE A 121 -2.54 -9.64 -0.66
CA PHE A 121 -1.98 -10.45 -1.74
C PHE A 121 -1.69 -9.53 -2.94
N THR A 122 -0.54 -9.73 -3.56
CA THR A 122 -0.16 -8.99 -4.75
C THR A 122 0.09 -9.98 -5.88
N GLU A 123 -0.23 -9.60 -7.11
CA GLU A 123 0.30 -10.30 -8.28
C GLU A 123 1.84 -10.39 -8.21
N THR A 124 2.42 -11.36 -8.90
CA THR A 124 3.87 -11.51 -8.98
C THR A 124 4.49 -10.23 -9.54
N PRO A 125 5.27 -9.49 -8.75
CA PRO A 125 5.86 -8.25 -9.22
C PRO A 125 6.86 -8.53 -10.35
N CYS A 126 6.97 -7.63 -11.32
CA CYS A 126 7.79 -7.88 -12.52
C CYS A 126 9.31 -7.78 -12.28
N GLY A 127 9.76 -7.33 -11.10
CA GLY A 127 11.18 -7.13 -10.79
C GLY A 127 11.69 -8.11 -9.74
N LEU A 128 12.82 -8.79 -10.01
CA LEU A 128 13.39 -9.80 -9.11
C LEU A 128 13.60 -9.32 -7.66
N ASN A 129 14.05 -8.07 -7.48
CA ASN A 129 14.21 -7.47 -6.14
C ASN A 129 12.86 -7.35 -5.41
N LEU A 130 11.80 -6.99 -6.13
CA LEU A 130 10.45 -6.90 -5.58
C LEU A 130 9.85 -8.29 -5.34
N VAL A 131 10.11 -9.26 -6.23
CA VAL A 131 9.70 -10.66 -6.06
C VAL A 131 10.27 -11.20 -4.75
N ALA A 132 11.58 -10.99 -4.52
CA ALA A 132 12.25 -11.37 -3.28
C ALA A 132 11.69 -10.63 -2.06
N ALA A 133 11.48 -9.33 -2.15
CA ALA A 133 10.97 -8.52 -1.04
C ALA A 133 9.50 -8.77 -0.69
N PHE A 134 8.67 -9.17 -1.65
CA PHE A 134 7.24 -9.39 -1.44
C PHE A 134 6.94 -10.87 -1.14
N TRP A 135 7.88 -11.79 -1.35
CA TRP A 135 7.64 -13.22 -1.09
C TRP A 135 7.39 -13.48 0.40
N SER A 136 6.19 -13.98 0.74
CA SER A 136 5.91 -14.43 2.10
C SER A 136 5.95 -15.95 2.17
N GLU A 137 7.00 -16.47 2.81
CA GLU A 137 7.13 -17.91 3.08
C GLU A 137 5.92 -18.48 3.85
N TYR A 138 5.25 -17.66 4.66
CA TYR A 138 4.05 -18.04 5.38
C TYR A 138 2.82 -18.30 4.49
N LYS A 139 2.64 -17.49 3.43
CA LYS A 139 1.46 -17.60 2.53
C LYS A 139 1.77 -18.35 1.23
N HIS A 140 3.05 -18.65 0.97
CA HIS A 140 3.53 -19.11 -0.32
C HIS A 140 3.03 -18.23 -1.47
N HIS A 141 2.97 -16.91 -1.23
CA HIS A 141 2.47 -15.92 -2.16
C HIS A 141 3.16 -14.57 -1.94
N HIS A 142 3.12 -13.70 -2.95
CA HIS A 142 3.60 -12.34 -2.82
C HIS A 142 2.61 -11.51 -1.99
N THR A 143 3.11 -10.88 -0.92
CA THR A 143 2.32 -10.05 -0.03
C THR A 143 3.01 -8.71 0.20
N TYR A 144 2.22 -7.65 0.29
CA TYR A 144 2.69 -6.33 0.66
C TYR A 144 2.18 -5.92 2.03
N CYS A 145 3.05 -5.32 2.84
CA CYS A 145 2.72 -4.70 4.12
C CYS A 145 3.14 -3.22 4.06
N GLY A 146 2.17 -2.31 3.95
CA GLY A 146 2.42 -0.87 3.78
C GLY A 146 3.08 -0.16 4.96
N PHE A 147 3.23 -0.83 6.10
CA PHE A 147 3.72 -0.23 7.34
C PHE A 147 5.22 -0.45 7.58
N LEU A 148 5.87 -1.39 6.90
CA LEU A 148 7.28 -1.73 7.16
C LEU A 148 8.22 -0.54 6.96
N ASN A 149 7.95 0.30 5.96
CA ASN A 149 8.76 1.49 5.64
C ASN A 149 8.60 2.65 6.65
N ILE A 150 7.65 2.54 7.59
CA ILE A 150 7.33 3.59 8.57
C ILE A 150 7.83 3.20 9.97
N ILE A 151 8.29 1.96 10.15
CA ILE A 151 8.81 1.45 11.41
C ILE A 151 10.21 2.01 11.62
N GLU A 152 10.43 2.62 12.77
CA GLU A 152 11.71 3.22 13.11
C GLU A 152 12.60 2.25 13.90
N GLN A 153 13.88 2.59 14.00
CA GLN A 153 14.82 1.80 14.77
C GLN A 153 14.38 1.66 16.24
N TYR A 154 14.49 0.43 16.76
CA TYR A 154 14.14 0.05 18.13
C TYR A 154 12.65 0.12 18.51
N ASP A 155 11.76 0.26 17.53
CA ASP A 155 10.33 0.17 17.74
C ASP A 155 9.94 -1.23 18.22
N GLU A 156 8.91 -1.32 19.06
CA GLU A 156 8.30 -2.60 19.43
C GLU A 156 6.99 -2.78 18.66
N VAL A 157 6.90 -3.87 17.90
CA VAL A 157 5.78 -4.19 17.00
C VAL A 157 5.10 -5.44 17.51
N MET A 158 3.81 -5.34 17.82
CA MET A 158 3.01 -6.52 18.14
C MET A 158 2.30 -7.03 16.89
N ALA A 159 2.18 -8.35 16.77
CA ALA A 159 1.38 -8.96 15.72
C ALA A 159 0.79 -10.29 16.17
N ASP A 160 -0.18 -10.76 15.39
CA ASP A 160 -0.84 -12.03 15.63
C ASP A 160 0.03 -13.25 15.31
N ARG A 161 -0.34 -14.38 15.92
CA ARG A 161 0.29 -15.67 15.60
C ARG A 161 0.14 -15.95 14.11
N GLY A 162 1.23 -16.38 13.48
CA GLY A 162 1.28 -16.64 12.04
C GLY A 162 1.74 -15.46 11.19
N PHE A 163 1.85 -14.26 11.77
CA PHE A 163 2.51 -13.17 11.09
C PHE A 163 4.03 -13.41 11.14
N LYS A 164 4.63 -13.84 10.02
CA LYS A 164 6.08 -13.95 9.85
C LYS A 164 6.58 -12.70 9.12
N ILE A 165 7.01 -11.70 9.88
CA ILE A 165 7.67 -10.47 9.40
C ILE A 165 8.94 -10.19 10.22
N LYS A 166 9.41 -11.20 10.95
CA LYS A 166 10.48 -11.03 11.94
C LYS A 166 11.74 -10.58 11.21
N GLU A 167 12.03 -11.21 10.09
CA GLU A 167 13.16 -10.94 9.21
C GLU A 167 13.10 -9.50 8.66
N ASP A 168 11.91 -9.07 8.21
CA ASP A 168 11.69 -7.70 7.72
C ASP A 168 11.92 -6.64 8.81
N LEU A 169 11.52 -6.95 10.05
CA LEU A 169 11.72 -6.07 11.21
C LEU A 169 13.16 -6.06 11.73
N MET A 170 13.92 -7.14 11.50
CA MET A 170 15.32 -7.24 11.92
C MET A 170 16.21 -6.22 11.20
N MET A 171 15.90 -5.88 9.95
CA MET A 171 16.59 -4.80 9.23
C MET A 171 16.49 -3.45 9.95
N SER A 172 15.40 -3.23 10.69
CA SER A 172 15.16 -2.01 11.44
C SER A 172 15.51 -2.14 12.94
N MET A 173 16.15 -3.23 13.37
CA MET A 173 16.37 -3.55 14.80
C MET A 173 15.10 -3.43 15.67
N ALA A 174 13.92 -3.62 15.06
CA ALA A 174 12.65 -3.52 15.74
C ALA A 174 12.38 -4.82 16.52
N LYS A 175 11.84 -4.68 17.73
CA LYS A 175 11.48 -5.81 18.57
C LYS A 175 10.13 -6.37 18.14
N TYR A 176 10.11 -7.62 17.74
CA TYR A 176 8.90 -8.31 17.32
C TYR A 176 8.23 -9.07 18.47
N CYS A 177 7.02 -8.67 18.84
CA CYS A 177 6.24 -9.25 19.93
C CYS A 177 5.07 -10.08 19.40
N ILE A 178 5.24 -11.40 19.35
CA ILE A 178 4.19 -12.36 19.01
C ILE A 178 3.90 -13.30 20.18
N PRO A 179 2.68 -13.85 20.29
CA PRO A 179 2.41 -14.91 21.25
C PRO A 179 3.36 -16.10 21.00
N PRO A 180 3.96 -16.68 22.05
CA PRO A 180 4.89 -17.79 21.89
C PRO A 180 4.21 -18.98 21.21
N THR A 181 4.92 -19.61 20.28
CA THR A 181 4.46 -20.79 19.56
C THR A 181 4.76 -22.03 20.38
N CYS A 182 3.79 -22.94 20.48
CA CYS A 182 4.06 -24.28 20.96
C CYS A 182 4.13 -25.25 19.78
N THR A 183 5.19 -26.05 19.73
CA THR A 183 5.29 -27.18 18.81
C THR A 183 4.21 -28.19 19.15
N ALA A 184 3.59 -28.81 18.14
CA ALA A 184 2.36 -29.59 18.25
C ALA A 184 2.39 -30.78 19.25
N SER A 185 3.56 -31.13 19.78
CA SER A 185 3.78 -32.27 20.67
C SER A 185 4.24 -31.91 22.10
N MET A 186 4.37 -30.62 22.45
CA MET A 186 4.95 -30.19 23.72
C MET A 186 4.02 -29.22 24.45
N GLN A 187 3.76 -29.46 25.74
CA GLN A 187 2.97 -28.52 26.55
C GLN A 187 3.74 -27.21 26.76
N MET A 188 3.02 -26.08 26.73
CA MET A 188 3.60 -24.77 26.99
C MET A 188 4.15 -24.67 28.41
N LEU A 189 5.38 -24.15 28.54
CA LEU A 189 5.93 -23.82 29.85
C LEU A 189 5.05 -22.78 30.57
N PRO A 190 4.94 -22.82 31.91
CA PRO A 190 4.15 -21.85 32.68
C PRO A 190 4.56 -20.39 32.44
N SER A 191 5.81 -20.13 32.06
CA SER A 191 6.30 -18.80 31.65
C SER A 191 5.72 -18.37 30.30
N ASP A 192 5.62 -19.27 29.34
CA ASP A 192 5.08 -18.97 28.00
C ASP A 192 3.55 -18.90 27.99
N VAL A 193 2.88 -19.68 28.83
CA VAL A 193 1.44 -19.53 29.10
C VAL A 193 1.16 -18.12 29.63
N ARG A 194 1.96 -17.64 30.59
CA ARG A 194 1.84 -16.27 31.12
C ARG A 194 2.09 -15.20 30.06
N LYS A 195 3.12 -15.34 29.22
CA LYS A 195 3.35 -14.42 28.09
C LYS A 195 2.18 -14.42 27.11
N THR A 196 1.62 -15.57 26.81
CA THR A 196 0.46 -15.71 25.90
C THR A 196 -0.77 -15.02 26.48
N SER A 197 -1.07 -15.26 27.75
CA SER A 197 -2.17 -14.59 28.46
C SER A 197 -1.99 -13.08 28.47
N ASN A 198 -0.78 -12.60 28.76
CA ASN A 198 -0.44 -11.18 28.73
C ASN A 198 -0.69 -10.53 27.37
N ILE A 199 -0.27 -11.18 26.27
CA ILE A 199 -0.50 -10.68 24.90
C ILE A 199 -1.99 -10.72 24.56
N ALA A 200 -2.69 -11.81 24.90
CA ALA A 200 -4.12 -11.95 24.64
C ALA A 200 -4.96 -10.89 25.37
N ASN A 201 -4.66 -10.62 26.64
CA ASN A 201 -5.36 -9.60 27.45
C ASN A 201 -5.28 -8.20 26.83
N VAL A 202 -4.12 -7.90 26.23
CA VAL A 202 -3.86 -6.62 25.59
C VAL A 202 -4.51 -6.56 24.19
N ARG A 203 -4.51 -7.69 23.47
CA ARG A 203 -5.11 -7.84 22.14
C ARG A 203 -6.62 -7.62 22.12
N ILE A 204 -7.35 -8.00 23.17
CA ILE A 204 -8.81 -7.79 23.26
C ILE A 204 -9.20 -6.33 23.01
N TYR A 205 -8.43 -5.37 23.53
CA TYR A 205 -8.70 -3.94 23.31
C TYR A 205 -8.52 -3.52 21.85
N VAL A 206 -7.56 -4.13 21.16
CA VAL A 206 -7.29 -3.90 19.74
C VAL A 206 -8.43 -4.47 18.89
N GLU A 207 -8.84 -5.70 19.18
CA GLU A 207 -9.96 -6.36 18.49
C GLU A 207 -11.26 -5.59 18.68
N GLN A 208 -11.52 -5.06 19.87
CA GLN A 208 -12.67 -4.20 20.13
C GLN A 208 -12.59 -2.89 19.34
N ALA A 209 -11.41 -2.26 19.25
CA ALA A 209 -11.22 -1.04 18.46
C ALA A 209 -11.45 -1.31 16.96
N ILE A 210 -10.89 -2.40 16.43
CA ILE A 210 -11.10 -2.84 15.04
C ILE A 210 -12.57 -3.19 14.80
N GLY A 211 -13.22 -3.86 15.75
CA GLY A 211 -14.64 -4.19 15.69
C GLY A 211 -15.52 -2.94 15.61
N ARG A 212 -15.19 -1.87 16.35
CA ARG A 212 -15.89 -0.57 16.24
C ARG A 212 -15.70 0.07 14.88
N VAL A 213 -14.50 0.01 14.30
CA VAL A 213 -14.22 0.53 12.96
C VAL A 213 -14.97 -0.26 11.89
N LYS A 214 -14.96 -1.60 11.97
CA LYS A 214 -15.65 -2.49 11.02
C LYS A 214 -17.17 -2.42 11.13
N GLY A 215 -17.69 -2.23 12.34
CA GLY A 215 -19.11 -2.08 12.63
C GLY A 215 -19.62 -0.64 12.46
N PHE A 216 -18.76 0.29 12.04
CA PHE A 216 -19.17 1.66 11.76
C PHE A 216 -19.97 1.68 10.46
N ILE A 217 -21.28 1.73 10.59
CA ILE A 217 -22.22 1.94 9.49
C ILE A 217 -22.41 3.45 9.36
N PHE A 218 -22.11 4.01 8.18
CA PHE A 218 -22.42 5.40 7.83
C PHE A 218 -23.90 5.59 7.59
#